data_AF-A0A2S8EZN8-F1
#
_entry.id   AF-A0A2S8EZN8-F1
#
_cell.length_a   1.000
_cell.length_b   1.000
_cell.length_c   1.000
_cell.angle_alpha   90.00
_cell.angle_beta   90.00
_cell.angle_gamma   90.00
#
_symmetry.space_group_name_H-M   'P 1'
#
loop_
_entity.id
_entity.type
_entity.pdbx_description
1 polymer ?
#
loop_
_entity_poly.entity_id
_entity_poly.type
_entity_poly.pdbx_seq_one_letter_code
_entity_poly.pdbx_strand_id
1 'polypeptide(L)'
;MVCEHLVELERALLAAEVPITYRGQAWSQNCREWVYFDCWLDPTAIRAEFALSPCVEEHAHLGTHDGKEAGFVCTLCHDGIMGVHQTDKAGRRIFP
;
A
#
# COMPACT_ATOMS: atom_id res chain seq x y z
N MET A 1 12.17 0.09 -5.93
CA MET A 1 11.00 0.52 -6.74
C MET A 1 10.07 -0.67 -6.81
N VAL A 2 8.77 -0.47 -6.65
CA VAL A 2 7.79 -1.57 -6.79
C VAL A 2 7.62 -1.98 -8.26
N CYS A 3 6.89 -3.06 -8.52
CA CYS A 3 6.62 -3.56 -9.86
C CYS A 3 5.80 -2.58 -10.70
N GLU A 4 5.82 -2.79 -12.02
CA GLU A 4 5.11 -1.99 -13.02
C GLU A 4 3.60 -1.90 -12.77
N HIS A 5 3.01 -2.89 -12.09
CA HIS A 5 1.58 -2.91 -11.76
C HIS A 5 1.21 -1.95 -10.62
N LEU A 6 2.19 -1.55 -9.79
CA LEU A 6 2.03 -0.64 -8.64
C LEU A 6 2.80 0.68 -8.80
N VAL A 7 3.63 0.82 -9.84
CA VAL A 7 4.56 1.95 -9.99
C VAL A 7 3.85 3.29 -10.10
N GLU A 8 2.68 3.35 -10.74
CA GLU A 8 1.91 4.59 -10.87
C GLU A 8 1.36 5.05 -9.52
N LEU A 9 0.92 4.12 -8.67
CA LEU A 9 0.50 4.43 -7.30
C LEU A 9 1.69 4.87 -6.43
N GLU A 10 2.85 4.17 -6.50
CA GLU A 10 4.07 4.60 -5.79
C GLU A 10 4.48 6.02 -6.19
N ARG A 11 4.46 6.33 -7.49
CA ARG A 11 4.80 7.65 -8.01
C ARG A 11 3.84 8.74 -7.54
N ALA A 12 2.54 8.47 -7.53
CA ALA A 12 1.56 9.44 -7.07
C ALA A 12 1.71 9.75 -5.57
N LEU A 13 1.96 8.73 -4.75
CA LEU A 13 2.25 8.90 -3.32
C LEU A 13 3.52 9.72 -3.08
N LEU A 14 4.58 9.44 -3.84
CA LEU A 14 5.84 10.20 -3.78
C LEU A 14 5.66 11.65 -4.25
N ALA A 15 4.94 11.88 -5.36
CA ALA A 15 4.67 13.21 -5.89
C ALA A 15 3.80 14.05 -4.95
N ALA A 16 2.94 13.38 -4.19
CA ALA A 16 2.13 13.99 -3.16
C ALA A 16 2.90 14.22 -1.84
N GLU A 17 4.19 13.89 -1.80
CA GLU A 17 5.07 14.02 -0.63
C GLU A 17 4.56 13.25 0.59
N VAL A 18 3.92 12.09 0.38
CA VAL A 18 3.53 11.20 1.48
C VAL A 18 4.79 10.55 2.05
N PRO A 19 5.07 10.69 3.37
CA PRO A 19 6.27 10.11 3.96
C PRO A 19 6.30 8.58 3.85
N ILE A 20 7.45 8.02 3.47
CA ILE A 20 7.70 6.57 3.56
C ILE A 20 8.11 6.25 4.99
N THR A 21 7.42 5.32 5.64
CA THR A 21 7.72 4.85 7.00
C THR A 21 8.61 3.62 7.00
N TYR A 22 8.49 2.77 5.99
CA TYR A 22 9.30 1.56 5.83
C TYR A 22 9.39 1.14 4.37
N ARG A 23 10.49 0.49 3.99
CA ARG A 23 10.71 -0.10 2.68
C ARG A 23 11.57 -1.35 2.80
N GLY A 24 11.09 -2.47 2.28
CA GLY A 24 11.82 -3.74 2.27
C GLY A 24 10.91 -4.97 2.27
N GLN A 25 11.44 -6.09 2.75
CA GLN A 25 10.70 -7.35 2.87
C GLN A 25 10.03 -7.43 4.25
N ALA A 26 8.75 -7.09 4.29
CA ALA A 26 7.97 -7.12 5.53
C ALA A 26 7.61 -8.55 5.99
N TRP A 27 7.49 -9.50 5.06
CA TRP A 27 7.08 -10.88 5.34
C TRP A 27 8.05 -11.90 4.72
N SER A 28 8.25 -13.03 5.42
CA SER A 28 9.28 -14.03 5.10
C SER A 28 8.93 -14.97 3.95
N GLN A 29 7.66 -15.03 3.54
CA GLN A 29 7.22 -15.85 2.41
C GLN A 29 6.61 -14.97 1.34
N ASN A 30 7.15 -15.08 0.12
CA ASN A 30 6.55 -14.53 -1.09
C ASN A 30 6.32 -13.01 -1.04
N CYS A 31 7.36 -12.25 -0.65
CA CYS A 31 7.40 -10.80 -0.70
C CYS A 31 8.72 -10.35 -1.32
N ARG A 32 8.67 -9.57 -2.41
CA ARG A 32 9.87 -9.04 -3.06
C ARG A 32 10.21 -7.66 -2.51
N GLU A 33 9.30 -6.70 -2.67
CA GLU A 33 9.49 -5.32 -2.21
C GLU A 33 8.17 -4.71 -1.71
N TRP A 34 8.11 -4.33 -0.44
CA TRP A 34 6.96 -3.65 0.15
C TRP A 34 7.34 -2.24 0.60
N VAL A 35 6.48 -1.26 0.31
CA VAL A 35 6.68 0.15 0.68
C VAL A 35 5.50 0.61 1.52
N TYR A 36 5.80 1.20 2.66
CA TYR A 36 4.83 1.66 3.64
C TYR A 36 4.84 3.17 3.69
N PHE A 37 3.66 3.78 3.63
CA PHE A 37 3.45 5.22 3.63
C PHE A 37 2.69 5.67 4.88
N ASP A 38 3.00 6.86 5.39
CA ASP A 38 2.28 7.48 6.51
C ASP A 38 0.94 8.09 6.08
N CYS A 39 0.05 7.24 5.58
CA CYS A 39 -1.29 7.61 5.15
C CYS A 39 -2.25 6.43 5.24
N TRP A 40 -3.54 6.70 5.19
CA TRP A 40 -4.54 5.70 4.84
C TRP A 40 -4.81 5.77 3.33
N LEU A 41 -4.63 4.62 2.67
CA LEU A 41 -4.96 4.42 1.26
C LEU A 41 -6.45 4.10 1.18
N ASP A 42 -7.25 4.99 0.57
CA ASP A 42 -8.68 4.72 0.36
C ASP A 42 -8.84 3.78 -0.84
N PRO A 43 -9.22 2.50 -0.64
CA PRO A 43 -9.22 1.55 -1.74
C PRO A 43 -10.25 1.88 -2.83
N THR A 44 -11.36 2.53 -2.44
CA THR A 44 -12.43 2.89 -3.37
C THR A 44 -12.01 4.06 -4.25
N ALA A 45 -11.42 5.09 -3.65
CA ALA A 45 -10.90 6.23 -4.40
C ALA A 45 -9.75 5.80 -5.33
N ILE A 46 -8.84 4.97 -4.83
CA ILE A 46 -7.66 4.55 -5.60
C ILE A 46 -8.07 3.71 -6.81
N ARG A 47 -9.05 2.81 -6.66
CA ARG A 47 -9.56 2.07 -7.82
C ARG A 47 -10.33 2.93 -8.82
N ALA A 48 -10.84 4.09 -8.41
CA ALA A 48 -11.52 5.02 -9.30
C ALA A 48 -10.52 5.92 -10.06
N GLU A 49 -9.42 6.30 -9.42
CA GLU A 49 -8.40 7.20 -10.00
C GLU A 49 -7.31 6.43 -10.77
N PHE A 50 -6.89 5.28 -10.25
CA PHE A 50 -5.83 4.46 -10.82
C PHE A 50 -6.39 3.22 -11.50
N ALA A 51 -6.02 3.03 -12.78
CA ALA A 51 -6.30 1.81 -13.53
C ALA A 51 -5.38 0.66 -13.08
N LEU A 52 -5.54 0.20 -11.83
CA LEU A 52 -4.75 -0.90 -11.28
C LEU A 52 -5.04 -2.19 -12.05
N SER A 53 -3.97 -2.94 -12.33
CA SER A 53 -4.08 -4.21 -13.06
C SER A 53 -4.89 -5.25 -12.26
N PRO A 54 -5.55 -6.24 -12.91
CA PRO A 54 -6.33 -7.26 -12.21
C PRO A 54 -5.54 -8.11 -11.21
N CYS A 55 -4.21 -8.20 -11.37
CA CYS A 55 -3.31 -8.85 -10.43
C CYS A 55 -3.04 -8.03 -9.15
N VAL A 56 -3.54 -6.80 -9.07
CA VAL A 56 -3.41 -5.94 -7.90
C VAL A 56 -4.66 -6.06 -7.04
N GLU A 57 -4.46 -6.73 -5.91
CA GLU A 57 -5.52 -7.04 -4.94
C GLU A 57 -5.40 -6.12 -3.72
N GLU A 58 -6.54 -5.84 -3.09
CA GLU A 58 -6.57 -5.14 -1.81
C GLU A 58 -6.04 -6.07 -0.71
N HIS A 59 -5.16 -5.56 0.12
CA HIS A 59 -4.63 -6.25 1.29
C HIS A 59 -5.06 -5.50 2.54
N ALA A 60 -5.54 -6.24 3.54
CA ALA A 60 -5.84 -5.72 4.85
C ALA A 60 -5.39 -6.73 5.90
N HIS A 61 -4.55 -6.28 6.83
CA HIS A 61 -4.10 -7.09 7.95
C HIS A 61 -4.54 -6.42 9.25
N LEU A 62 -5.39 -7.12 10.00
CA LEU A 62 -5.83 -6.74 11.33
C LEU A 62 -4.91 -7.43 12.35
N GLY A 63 -3.64 -7.05 12.37
CA GLY A 63 -2.70 -7.63 13.32
C GLY A 63 -3.14 -7.32 14.75
N THR A 64 -3.15 -8.34 15.61
CA THR A 64 -3.41 -8.19 17.05
C THR A 64 -2.16 -7.78 17.81
N HIS A 65 -0.96 -8.05 17.26
CA HIS A 65 0.34 -7.75 17.85
C HIS A 65 1.30 -7.00 16.92
N ASP A 66 1.21 -7.22 15.60
CA ASP A 66 2.20 -6.73 14.63
C ASP A 66 1.78 -5.42 13.93
N GLY A 67 0.76 -4.74 14.47
CA GLY A 67 0.16 -3.55 13.88
C GLY A 67 -0.92 -3.86 12.83
N LYS A 68 -1.69 -2.84 12.45
CA LYS A 68 -2.74 -2.97 11.43
C LYS A 68 -2.35 -2.19 10.18
N GLU A 69 -2.45 -2.83 9.04
CA GLU A 69 -2.10 -2.28 7.73
C GLU A 69 -3.22 -2.51 6.72
N ALA A 70 -3.30 -1.62 5.72
CA ALA A 70 -4.15 -1.79 4.56
C ALA A 70 -3.51 -1.15 3.33
N GLY A 71 -3.72 -1.75 2.16
CA GLY A 71 -3.16 -1.26 0.91
C GLY A 71 -3.37 -2.22 -0.24
N PHE A 72 -2.37 -2.35 -1.10
CA PHE A 72 -2.45 -3.10 -2.35
C PHE A 72 -1.24 -4.00 -2.53
N VAL A 73 -1.47 -5.22 -3.04
CA VAL A 73 -0.43 -6.21 -3.34
C VAL A 73 -0.60 -6.70 -4.76
N CYS A 74 0.50 -6.77 -5.50
CA CYS A 74 0.54 -7.46 -6.78
C CYS A 74 0.75 -8.97 -6.54
N THR A 75 -0.22 -9.79 -6.89
CA THR A 75 -0.18 -11.25 -6.67
C THR A 75 0.74 -11.99 -7.64
N LEU A 76 1.22 -11.33 -8.71
CA LEU A 76 2.19 -11.89 -9.65
C LEU A 76 3.65 -11.56 -9.28
N CYS A 77 3.90 -10.32 -8.87
CA CYS A 77 5.25 -9.83 -8.57
C CYS A 77 5.58 -9.91 -7.08
N HIS A 78 4.57 -10.07 -6.22
CA HIS A 78 4.70 -10.12 -4.78
C HIS A 78 5.25 -8.82 -4.16
N ASP A 79 4.96 -7.69 -4.79
CA ASP A 79 5.25 -6.35 -4.29
C ASP A 79 4.01 -5.74 -3.63
N GLY A 80 4.22 -4.88 -2.64
CA GLY A 80 3.15 -4.26 -1.88
C GLY A 80 3.32 -2.75 -1.67
N ILE A 81 2.22 -2.03 -1.68
CA ILE A 81 2.12 -0.65 -1.19
C ILE A 81 1.15 -0.66 -0.02
N MET A 82 1.61 -0.25 1.15
CA MET A 82 0.84 -0.28 2.39
C MET A 82 0.70 1.10 3.00
N GLY A 83 -0.44 1.31 3.65
CA GLY A 83 -0.69 2.40 4.57
C GLY A 83 -1.20 1.87 5.91
N VAL A 84 -1.67 2.78 6.75
CA VAL A 84 -2.35 2.42 8.00
C VAL A 84 -3.70 1.76 7.70
N HIS A 85 -4.14 0.87 8.58
CA HIS A 85 -5.48 0.30 8.47
C HIS A 85 -6.57 1.37 8.68
N GLN A 86 -7.76 1.17 8.09
CA GLN A 86 -8.89 2.10 8.16
C GLN A 86 -9.34 2.46 9.59
N THR A 87 -9.11 1.57 10.56
CA THR A 87 -9.46 1.83 11.98
C THR A 87 -8.49 2.80 12.65
N ASP A 88 -7.30 2.96 12.08
CA ASP A 88 -6.19 3.69 12.67
C ASP A 88 -5.90 4.97 11.83
N LYS A 89 -6.80 5.32 10.91
CA LYS A 89 -6.68 6.49 10.01
C LYS A 89 -6.93 7.84 10.67
N ALA A 90 -7.43 7.87 11.92
CA ALA A 90 -7.77 9.12 12.60
C ALA A 90 -6.53 10.03 12.73
N GLY A 91 -6.62 11.26 12.21
CA GLY A 91 -5.50 12.22 12.19
C GLY A 91 -4.39 11.91 11.17
N ARG A 92 -4.53 10.85 10.37
CA ARG A 92 -3.62 10.51 9.27
C ARG A 92 -4.11 11.12 7.96
N ARG A 93 -3.17 11.37 7.05
CA ARG A 93 -3.50 11.78 5.68
C ARG A 93 -4.31 10.67 4.99
N ILE A 94 -5.34 11.07 4.26
CA ILE A 94 -6.09 10.18 3.36
C ILE A 94 -5.53 10.39 1.96
N PHE A 95 -5.15 9.30 1.30
CA PHE A 95 -4.68 9.32 -0.07
C PHE A 95 -5.73 8.65 -0.98
N PRO A 96 -6.24 9.38 -1.99
CA PRO A 96 -7.20 8.85 -2.95
C PRO A 96 -6.54 8.04 -4.05
#